data_AF-A0A948Q8Q2-F1
#
_entry.id   AF-A0A948Q8Q2-F1
#
_cell.length_a   1.000
_cell.length_b   1.000
_cell.length_c   1.000
_cell.angle_alpha   90.00
_cell.angle_beta   90.00
_cell.angle_gamma   90.00
#
_symmetry.space_group_name_H-M   'P 1'
#
loop_
_entity.id
_entity.type
_entity.pdbx_description
1 polymer ?
#
loop_
_entity_poly.entity_id
_entity_poly.type
_entity_poly.pdbx_seq_one_letter_code
_entity_poly.pdbx_strand_id
1 'polypeptide(L)'
;MDRVRDLLGALRERAKELNCLYEVEKALTVMGDKPCSTIGEVVKAIGPGWQYPEVCEARVRLDGEECATSGFQESPWMLTAPITVQGEMVGDLTVCYTEARPNEDDGPFLKEEIRLIQSLADRLGHWILYRKLESMGRKWREIGTAEAEDSTPSWRVLVDLLRETDEGLFVRISRKMLNHLCSIGLTEAQDMLKGIDADHETVPDDEDESNVPERHIASDHPLLVTGRPFETAAKYLSGEEIISRVQRWVQADKASTFLKVLDNPRSTLIELREALRRFHQIAPNGAGLPISTLKSVRVALSQRLLTEQLDFVQTAKDQVSVEFFRKLMDRIVMSEESHGKLGGKAAGMLLAHQILQNYGTKASGLATGAKSDEKVPDSKVLASVRVPRTWYVASDAVLDFIAYNDLEDLLHQKYKSIDEVRRDYPNIIRLFKNSAFPPELVKGLGAVLDEFQGAPLIIRSSSLLEDRVGSAFSGKYKSLFLPNQGTKQQCLDALLDAVAEVYASMFGPDPIQYRRERGVLEYDEQMGILIQEVVGKRVGRYFFPAFAGVAFSRNEFRWSPR
;
A
#
# COMPACT_ATOMS: atom_id res chain seq x y z
N MET A 1 -12.39 -36.80 -10.29
CA MET A 1 -10.96 -37.15 -10.15
C MET A 1 -10.14 -36.28 -11.08
N ASP A 2 -10.48 -36.18 -12.37
CA ASP A 2 -9.76 -35.34 -13.34
C ASP A 2 -9.80 -33.84 -13.01
N ARG A 3 -10.97 -33.29 -12.66
CA ARG A 3 -11.11 -31.89 -12.20
C ARG A 3 -10.23 -31.51 -10.99
N VAL A 4 -9.98 -32.46 -10.08
CA VAL A 4 -9.12 -32.24 -8.90
C VAL A 4 -7.65 -32.33 -9.29
N ARG A 5 -7.31 -33.18 -10.26
CA ARG A 5 -5.96 -33.28 -10.83
C ARG A 5 -5.59 -32.03 -11.61
N ASP A 6 -6.52 -31.49 -12.39
CA ASP A 6 -6.33 -30.26 -13.16
C ASP A 6 -6.16 -29.05 -12.22
N LEU A 7 -6.94 -28.99 -11.14
CA LEU A 7 -6.81 -27.94 -10.12
C LEU A 7 -5.47 -28.02 -9.37
N LEU A 8 -5.04 -29.24 -9.01
CA LEU A 8 -3.73 -29.46 -8.36
C LEU A 8 -2.56 -29.15 -9.29
N GLY A 9 -2.72 -29.40 -10.60
CA GLY A 9 -1.75 -28.99 -11.63
C GLY A 9 -1.64 -27.47 -11.72
N ALA A 10 -2.76 -26.77 -11.87
CA ALA A 10 -2.80 -25.31 -11.93
C ALA A 10 -2.21 -24.64 -10.68
N LEU A 11 -2.51 -25.16 -9.49
CA LEU A 11 -1.94 -24.66 -8.23
C LEU A 11 -0.43 -24.88 -8.15
N ARG A 12 0.09 -25.99 -8.70
CA ARG A 12 1.52 -26.28 -8.71
C ARG A 12 2.27 -25.36 -9.67
N GLU A 13 1.74 -25.11 -10.86
CA GLU A 13 2.34 -24.16 -11.81
C GLU A 13 2.32 -22.74 -11.23
N ARG A 14 1.20 -22.31 -10.63
CA ARG A 14 1.12 -21.00 -9.95
C ARG A 14 2.10 -20.86 -8.78
N ALA A 15 2.36 -21.93 -8.03
CA ALA A 15 3.36 -21.94 -6.98
C ALA A 15 4.80 -21.77 -7.53
N LYS A 16 5.11 -22.35 -8.69
CA LYS A 16 6.41 -22.17 -9.36
C LYS A 16 6.58 -20.72 -9.83
N GLU A 17 5.54 -20.15 -10.46
CA GLU A 17 5.54 -18.75 -10.92
C GLU A 17 5.81 -17.78 -9.76
N LEU A 18 5.07 -17.93 -8.65
CA LEU A 18 5.23 -17.08 -7.46
C LEU A 18 6.62 -17.23 -6.84
N ASN A 19 7.16 -18.45 -6.79
CA ASN A 19 8.50 -18.69 -6.26
C ASN A 19 9.59 -18.08 -7.16
N CYS A 20 9.42 -18.14 -8.49
CA CYS A 20 10.31 -17.48 -9.45
C CYS A 20 10.29 -15.96 -9.25
N LEU A 21 9.10 -15.34 -9.18
CA LEU A 21 8.95 -13.91 -8.91
C LEU A 21 9.63 -13.50 -7.60
N TYR A 22 9.49 -14.31 -6.55
CA TYR A 22 10.11 -14.08 -5.25
C TYR A 22 11.64 -14.15 -5.30
N GLU A 23 12.23 -15.20 -5.91
CA GLU A 23 13.69 -15.34 -5.99
C GLU A 23 14.32 -14.29 -6.91
N VAL A 24 13.64 -13.91 -8.00
CA VAL A 24 14.06 -12.77 -8.83
C VAL A 24 14.03 -11.48 -8.01
N GLU A 25 12.95 -11.22 -7.27
CA GLU A 25 12.84 -10.00 -6.44
C GLU A 25 13.91 -9.94 -5.35
N LYS A 26 14.21 -11.07 -4.73
CA LYS A 26 15.31 -11.23 -3.77
C LYS A 26 16.67 -10.94 -4.41
N ALA A 27 16.95 -11.48 -5.60
CA ALA A 27 18.18 -11.20 -6.35
C ALA A 27 18.29 -9.71 -6.69
N LEU A 28 17.20 -9.08 -7.14
CA LEU A 28 17.14 -7.64 -7.44
C LEU A 28 17.29 -6.74 -6.20
N THR A 29 17.06 -7.28 -4.99
CA THR A 29 17.19 -6.56 -3.71
C THR A 29 18.63 -6.58 -3.17
N VAL A 30 19.45 -7.58 -3.53
CA VAL A 30 20.85 -7.69 -3.07
C VAL A 30 21.74 -6.75 -3.90
N MET A 31 21.97 -5.55 -3.37
CA MET A 31 22.83 -4.55 -4.02
C MET A 31 24.31 -4.90 -3.90
N GLY A 32 24.82 -5.67 -4.87
CA GLY A 32 26.25 -5.78 -5.16
C GLY A 32 26.69 -4.71 -6.17
N ASP A 33 27.93 -4.22 -6.07
CA ASP A 33 28.44 -3.18 -6.99
C ASP A 33 28.54 -3.64 -8.47
N LYS A 34 28.36 -4.93 -8.79
CA LYS A 34 28.54 -5.50 -10.14
C LYS A 34 27.21 -5.93 -10.79
N PRO A 35 26.79 -5.34 -11.92
CA PRO A 35 25.55 -5.71 -12.65
C PRO A 35 25.52 -7.19 -13.05
N CYS A 36 26.63 -7.72 -13.53
CA CYS A 36 26.69 -9.08 -14.03
C CYS A 36 26.42 -10.14 -12.95
N SER A 37 26.71 -9.86 -11.65
CA SER A 37 26.41 -10.84 -10.59
C SER A 37 24.93 -10.91 -10.28
N THR A 38 24.24 -9.77 -10.20
CA THR A 38 22.79 -9.72 -9.94
C THR A 38 22.00 -10.28 -11.12
N ILE A 39 22.37 -9.93 -12.35
CA ILE A 39 21.73 -10.51 -13.55
C ILE A 39 21.97 -12.02 -13.60
N GLY A 40 23.17 -12.48 -13.25
CA GLY A 40 23.48 -13.91 -13.14
C GLY A 40 22.61 -14.66 -12.12
N GLU A 41 22.23 -14.03 -11.01
CA GLU A 41 21.28 -14.60 -10.04
C GLU A 41 19.84 -14.61 -10.58
N VAL A 42 19.41 -13.54 -11.26
CA VAL A 42 18.09 -13.46 -11.89
C VAL A 42 17.94 -14.58 -12.92
N VAL A 43 18.90 -14.74 -13.82
CA VAL A 43 18.85 -15.74 -14.89
C VAL A 43 18.75 -17.16 -14.33
N LYS A 44 19.40 -17.45 -13.19
CA LYS A 44 19.28 -18.74 -12.48
C LYS A 44 17.93 -18.98 -11.81
N ALA A 45 17.23 -17.91 -11.43
CA ALA A 45 15.93 -17.99 -10.76
C ALA A 45 14.76 -18.22 -11.73
N ILE A 46 14.96 -18.03 -13.04
CA ILE A 46 13.91 -18.11 -14.06
C ILE A 46 13.50 -19.56 -14.35
N GLY A 47 14.45 -20.46 -14.62
CA GLY A 47 14.17 -21.85 -15.00
C GLY A 47 13.17 -22.59 -14.08
N PRO A 48 13.31 -22.53 -12.74
CA PRO A 48 12.38 -23.15 -11.80
C PRO A 48 10.91 -22.68 -11.88
N GLY A 49 10.66 -21.52 -12.49
CA GLY A 49 9.34 -20.93 -12.65
C GLY A 49 8.52 -21.45 -13.82
N TRP A 50 9.13 -22.21 -14.73
CA TRP A 50 8.51 -22.70 -15.96
C TRP A 50 7.92 -24.12 -15.79
N GLN A 51 7.12 -24.54 -16.76
CA GLN A 51 6.44 -25.82 -16.83
C GLN A 51 7.44 -26.98 -16.81
N TYR A 52 8.56 -26.83 -17.53
CA TYR A 52 9.65 -27.82 -17.64
C TYR A 52 11.00 -27.28 -17.12
N PRO A 53 11.20 -27.14 -15.79
CA PRO A 53 12.40 -26.54 -15.22
C PRO A 53 13.72 -27.23 -15.59
N GLU A 54 13.69 -28.55 -15.81
CA GLU A 54 14.87 -29.37 -16.08
C GLU A 54 15.55 -29.09 -17.42
N VAL A 55 14.82 -28.48 -18.36
CA VAL A 55 15.32 -28.12 -19.70
C VAL A 55 15.15 -26.63 -19.98
N CYS A 56 14.75 -25.84 -18.99
CA CYS A 56 14.51 -24.41 -19.11
C CYS A 56 15.80 -23.62 -18.83
N GLU A 57 16.25 -22.88 -19.84
CA GLU A 57 17.45 -22.05 -19.77
C GLU A 57 17.08 -20.59 -20.11
N ALA A 58 17.81 -19.63 -19.56
CA ALA A 58 17.48 -18.21 -19.71
C ALA A 58 18.72 -17.37 -20.07
N ARG A 59 18.47 -16.25 -20.75
CA ARG A 59 19.46 -15.26 -21.16
C ARG A 59 18.90 -13.86 -21.00
N VAL A 60 19.70 -12.96 -20.45
CA VAL A 60 19.43 -11.52 -20.42
C VAL A 60 20.53 -10.80 -21.18
N ARG A 61 20.14 -9.91 -22.11
CA ARG A 61 21.04 -8.98 -22.81
C ARG A 61 20.69 -7.55 -22.41
N LEU A 62 21.67 -6.78 -21.96
CA LEU A 62 21.51 -5.39 -21.49
C LEU A 62 22.74 -4.56 -21.86
N ASP A 63 22.55 -3.42 -22.53
CA ASP A 63 23.60 -2.44 -22.86
C ASP A 63 24.90 -3.06 -23.46
N GLY A 64 24.77 -4.15 -24.23
CA GLY A 64 25.89 -4.86 -24.86
C GLY A 64 26.55 -5.95 -24.00
N GLU A 65 26.12 -6.15 -22.75
CA GLU A 65 26.51 -7.28 -21.91
C GLU A 65 25.48 -8.42 -22.00
N GLU A 66 25.97 -9.66 -22.02
CA GLU A 66 25.15 -10.87 -22.06
C GLU A 66 25.41 -11.74 -20.81
N CYS A 67 24.34 -12.16 -20.16
CA CYS A 67 24.36 -13.10 -19.04
C CYS A 67 23.36 -14.21 -19.31
N ALA A 68 23.85 -15.46 -19.35
CA ALA A 68 23.02 -16.64 -19.60
C ALA A 68 23.29 -17.74 -18.57
N THR A 69 22.34 -18.66 -18.39
CA THR A 69 22.58 -19.92 -17.69
C THR A 69 23.58 -20.79 -18.46
N SER A 70 24.30 -21.67 -17.76
CA SER A 70 25.39 -22.47 -18.35
C SER A 70 24.93 -23.45 -19.43
N GLY A 71 23.65 -23.83 -19.45
CA GLY A 71 23.08 -24.74 -20.46
C GLY A 71 22.41 -24.02 -21.63
N PHE A 72 22.41 -22.69 -21.66
CA PHE A 72 21.71 -21.92 -22.68
C PHE A 72 22.25 -22.22 -24.10
N GLN A 73 21.35 -22.63 -24.99
CA GLN A 73 21.59 -22.83 -26.41
C GLN A 73 20.40 -22.30 -27.20
N GLU A 74 20.66 -21.69 -28.36
CA GLU A 74 19.57 -21.28 -29.25
C GLU A 74 18.85 -22.52 -29.79
N SER A 75 17.55 -22.57 -29.54
CA SER A 75 16.69 -23.67 -29.96
C SER A 75 15.48 -23.13 -30.73
N PRO A 76 14.72 -23.97 -31.44
CA PRO A 76 13.44 -23.55 -32.04
C PRO A 76 12.37 -23.15 -31.01
N TRP A 77 12.60 -23.44 -29.71
CA TRP A 77 11.64 -23.27 -28.63
C TRP A 77 12.10 -22.12 -27.72
N MET A 78 11.98 -20.89 -28.21
CA MET A 78 12.39 -19.68 -27.50
C MET A 78 11.22 -18.71 -27.32
N LEU A 79 11.19 -18.08 -26.16
CA LEU A 79 10.29 -16.99 -25.82
C LEU A 79 11.13 -15.78 -25.41
N THR A 80 10.90 -14.64 -26.05
CA THR A 80 11.67 -13.41 -25.82
C THR A 80 10.73 -12.26 -25.47
N ALA A 81 11.05 -11.54 -24.39
CA ALA A 81 10.37 -10.32 -23.98
C ALA A 81 11.36 -9.13 -24.01
N PRO A 82 10.95 -7.98 -24.58
CA PRO A 82 11.78 -6.77 -24.56
C PRO A 82 11.85 -6.21 -23.14
N ILE A 83 13.05 -5.87 -22.69
CA ILE A 83 13.25 -5.10 -21.47
C ILE A 83 13.19 -3.63 -21.85
N THR A 84 12.15 -2.93 -21.38
CA THR A 84 11.96 -1.51 -21.68
C THR A 84 12.10 -0.65 -20.44
N VAL A 85 12.67 0.54 -20.62
CA VAL A 85 12.74 1.58 -19.60
C VAL A 85 12.10 2.82 -20.20
N GLN A 86 10.97 3.25 -19.63
CA GLN A 86 10.19 4.41 -20.12
C GLN A 86 9.78 4.32 -21.61
N GLY A 87 9.60 3.11 -22.13
CA GLY A 87 9.21 2.87 -23.53
C GLY A 87 10.37 2.67 -24.50
N GLU A 88 11.61 2.92 -24.08
CA GLU A 88 12.80 2.58 -24.87
C GLU A 88 13.30 1.18 -24.56
N MET A 89 13.64 0.41 -25.60
CA MET A 89 14.18 -0.94 -25.45
C MET A 89 15.67 -0.86 -25.06
N VAL A 90 15.98 -1.29 -23.85
CA VAL A 90 17.35 -1.32 -23.30
C VAL A 90 17.98 -2.72 -23.37
N GLY A 91 17.18 -3.73 -23.73
CA GLY A 91 17.65 -5.11 -23.90
C GLY A 91 16.51 -6.11 -24.05
N ASP A 92 16.82 -7.39 -23.85
CA ASP A 92 15.87 -8.49 -23.97
C ASP A 92 16.12 -9.58 -22.92
N LEU A 93 15.01 -10.17 -22.46
CA LEU A 93 14.98 -11.39 -21.67
C LEU A 93 14.50 -12.53 -22.58
N THR A 94 15.30 -13.57 -22.72
CA THR A 94 14.98 -14.76 -23.50
C THR A 94 14.96 -16.00 -22.59
N VAL A 95 13.95 -16.85 -22.77
CA VAL A 95 13.84 -18.17 -22.15
C VAL A 95 13.74 -19.21 -23.25
N CYS A 96 14.42 -20.35 -23.10
CA CYS A 96 14.37 -21.44 -24.07
C CYS A 96 14.24 -22.81 -23.41
N TYR A 97 13.64 -23.75 -24.15
CA TYR A 97 13.75 -25.17 -23.83
C TYR A 97 14.84 -25.82 -24.69
N THR A 98 15.70 -26.64 -24.08
CA THR A 98 16.79 -27.34 -24.77
C THR A 98 16.34 -28.60 -25.52
N GLU A 99 15.13 -29.08 -25.24
CA GLU A 99 14.54 -30.27 -25.84
C GLU A 99 13.12 -29.99 -26.37
N ALA A 100 12.65 -30.83 -27.30
CA ALA A 100 11.29 -30.75 -27.80
C ALA A 100 10.27 -31.02 -26.69
N ARG A 101 9.23 -30.17 -26.63
CA ARG A 101 8.10 -30.30 -25.70
C ARG A 101 6.77 -30.16 -26.46
N PRO A 102 5.67 -30.67 -25.89
CA PRO A 102 4.34 -30.52 -26.49
C PRO A 102 4.01 -29.05 -26.76
N ASN A 103 3.30 -28.76 -27.85
CA ASN A 103 2.83 -27.41 -28.13
C ASN A 103 1.64 -27.07 -27.23
N GLU A 104 1.65 -25.84 -26.73
CA GLU A 104 0.64 -25.23 -25.86
C GLU A 104 0.11 -23.94 -26.55
N ASP A 105 0.26 -22.76 -25.92
CA ASP A 105 -0.27 -21.48 -26.43
C ASP A 105 0.68 -20.77 -27.41
N ASP A 106 1.98 -20.69 -27.10
CA ASP A 106 3.02 -20.15 -27.98
C ASP A 106 4.21 -21.10 -28.04
N GLY A 107 4.28 -21.90 -29.10
CA GLY A 107 5.17 -23.06 -29.14
C GLY A 107 4.89 -23.97 -27.93
N PRO A 108 5.90 -24.35 -27.13
CA PRO A 108 5.71 -25.17 -25.93
C PRO A 108 5.42 -24.38 -24.64
N PHE A 109 5.11 -23.08 -24.73
CA PHE A 109 4.89 -22.22 -23.57
C PHE A 109 3.39 -21.97 -23.28
N LEU A 110 3.04 -21.94 -22.00
CA LEU A 110 1.70 -21.62 -21.51
C LEU A 110 1.43 -20.11 -21.53
N LYS A 111 0.17 -19.71 -21.63
CA LYS A 111 -0.25 -18.31 -21.54
C LYS A 111 0.24 -17.60 -20.27
N GLU A 112 0.29 -18.30 -19.16
CA GLU A 112 0.80 -17.79 -17.89
C GLU A 112 2.31 -17.53 -17.95
N GLU A 113 3.09 -18.38 -18.63
CA GLU A 113 4.54 -18.19 -18.83
C GLU A 113 4.85 -16.99 -19.71
N ILE A 114 4.01 -16.73 -20.73
CA ILE A 114 4.08 -15.53 -21.57
C ILE A 114 3.87 -14.27 -20.72
N ARG A 115 2.91 -14.29 -19.78
CA ARG A 115 2.71 -13.19 -18.83
C ARG A 115 3.86 -13.08 -17.84
N LEU A 116 4.42 -14.21 -17.41
CA LEU A 116 5.53 -14.24 -16.46
C LEU A 116 6.78 -13.60 -17.05
N ILE A 117 7.19 -13.96 -18.27
CA ILE A 117 8.38 -13.35 -18.90
C ILE A 117 8.20 -11.85 -19.13
N GLN A 118 6.99 -11.39 -19.48
CA GLN A 118 6.68 -9.97 -19.62
C GLN A 118 6.80 -9.25 -18.26
N SER A 119 6.22 -9.80 -17.21
CA SER A 119 6.31 -9.26 -15.85
C SER A 119 7.77 -9.22 -15.33
N LEU A 120 8.57 -10.24 -15.65
CA LEU A 120 9.99 -10.27 -15.32
C LEU A 120 10.80 -9.22 -16.10
N ALA A 121 10.51 -9.03 -17.39
CA ALA A 121 11.13 -8.01 -18.21
C ALA A 121 10.81 -6.59 -17.70
N ASP A 122 9.55 -6.34 -17.31
CA ASP A 122 9.13 -5.07 -16.70
C ASP A 122 9.83 -4.82 -15.36
N ARG A 123 9.95 -5.84 -14.51
CA ARG A 123 10.69 -5.75 -13.23
C ARG A 123 12.17 -5.45 -13.44
N LEU A 124 12.80 -6.09 -14.43
CA LEU A 124 14.18 -5.79 -14.83
C LEU A 124 14.31 -4.35 -15.33
N GLY A 125 13.37 -3.87 -16.15
CA GLY A 125 13.30 -2.47 -16.58
C GLY A 125 13.23 -1.50 -15.39
N HIS A 126 12.35 -1.77 -14.43
CA HIS A 126 12.25 -0.97 -13.20
C HIS A 126 13.52 -0.99 -12.35
N TRP A 127 14.19 -2.14 -12.24
CA TRP A 127 15.45 -2.25 -11.51
C TRP A 127 16.58 -1.49 -12.19
N ILE A 128 16.68 -1.55 -13.53
CA ILE A 128 17.65 -0.77 -14.31
C ILE A 128 17.42 0.73 -14.10
N LEU A 129 16.17 1.19 -14.15
CA LEU A 129 15.80 2.57 -13.86
C LEU A 129 16.22 2.96 -12.44
N TYR A 130 15.94 2.12 -11.44
CA TYR A 130 16.31 2.36 -10.05
C TYR A 130 17.83 2.46 -9.87
N ARG A 131 18.59 1.59 -10.52
CA ARG A 131 20.06 1.59 -10.47
C ARG A 131 20.64 2.82 -11.18
N LYS A 132 20.10 3.20 -12.34
CA LYS A 132 20.49 4.44 -13.04
C LYS A 132 20.31 5.62 -12.06
N LEU A 133 19.15 5.71 -11.40
CA LEU A 133 18.85 6.73 -10.38
C LEU A 133 19.76 6.67 -9.12
N GLU A 134 20.19 5.49 -8.67
CA GLU A 134 21.13 5.36 -7.55
C GLU A 134 22.57 5.75 -7.91
N SER A 135 23.05 5.33 -9.09
CA SER A 135 24.37 5.70 -9.59
C SER A 135 24.46 7.22 -9.77
N MET A 136 23.34 7.84 -10.20
CA MET A 136 23.14 9.28 -10.19
C MET A 136 23.18 9.82 -8.76
N GLY A 137 22.48 9.23 -7.78
CA GLY A 137 22.52 9.66 -6.38
C GLY A 137 23.90 9.62 -5.71
N ARG A 138 24.82 8.76 -6.17
CA ARG A 138 26.25 8.75 -5.77
C ARG A 138 27.00 9.91 -6.44
N LYS A 139 26.87 10.07 -7.77
CA LYS A 139 27.40 11.22 -8.52
C LYS A 139 26.85 12.56 -8.00
N TRP A 140 25.60 12.61 -7.54
CA TRP A 140 24.94 13.78 -6.95
C TRP A 140 25.58 14.21 -5.62
N ARG A 141 26.12 13.25 -4.84
CA ARG A 141 26.85 13.56 -3.60
C ARG A 141 28.29 13.99 -3.88
N GLU A 142 28.92 13.42 -4.88
CA GLU A 142 30.27 13.80 -5.33
C GLU A 142 30.29 15.21 -5.95
N ILE A 143 29.31 15.56 -6.78
CA ILE A 143 29.18 16.90 -7.37
C ILE A 143 28.83 17.96 -6.31
N GLY A 144 28.06 17.60 -5.27
CA GLY A 144 27.70 18.52 -4.18
C GLY A 144 28.81 18.76 -3.15
N THR A 145 29.94 18.03 -3.23
CA THR A 145 31.07 18.15 -2.29
C THR A 145 32.35 18.69 -2.92
N ALA A 146 32.42 18.80 -4.25
CA ALA A 146 33.53 19.43 -4.94
C ALA A 146 33.42 20.95 -4.84
N GLU A 147 34.30 21.55 -4.03
CA GLU A 147 34.45 23.00 -3.88
C GLU A 147 34.71 23.71 -5.22
N ALA A 148 34.15 24.91 -5.31
CA ALA A 148 34.20 25.80 -6.45
C ALA A 148 35.61 26.37 -6.66
N GLU A 149 36.33 25.85 -7.64
CA GLU A 149 37.31 26.62 -8.42
C GLU A 149 37.00 26.42 -9.91
N ASP A 150 36.55 27.52 -10.54
CA ASP A 150 36.49 27.78 -11.97
C ASP A 150 36.15 26.60 -12.90
N SER A 151 34.86 26.31 -13.10
CA SER A 151 34.33 25.86 -14.41
C SER A 151 32.82 25.57 -14.37
N THR A 152 32.00 26.44 -15.01
CA THR A 152 30.58 26.25 -15.39
C THR A 152 29.57 25.92 -14.26
N PRO A 153 28.32 26.41 -14.32
CA PRO A 153 27.42 26.27 -13.18
C PRO A 153 26.99 24.81 -12.97
N SER A 154 27.37 24.25 -11.81
CA SER A 154 27.13 22.87 -11.32
C SER A 154 25.70 22.34 -11.51
N TRP A 155 24.70 23.22 -11.63
CA TRP A 155 23.31 22.84 -11.89
C TRP A 155 23.05 22.35 -13.33
N ARG A 156 23.80 22.82 -14.34
CA ARG A 156 23.59 22.43 -15.75
C ARG A 156 23.82 20.93 -15.94
N VAL A 157 24.93 20.42 -15.40
CA VAL A 157 25.26 18.99 -15.43
C VAL A 157 24.14 18.15 -14.81
N LEU A 158 23.53 18.63 -13.71
CA LEU A 158 22.43 17.93 -13.06
C LEU A 158 21.17 17.91 -13.92
N VAL A 159 20.83 19.04 -14.53
CA VAL A 159 19.64 19.22 -15.37
C VAL A 159 19.77 18.46 -16.69
N ASP A 160 20.96 18.42 -17.28
CA ASP A 160 21.25 17.68 -18.51
C ASP A 160 21.28 16.17 -18.24
N LEU A 161 21.89 15.73 -17.14
CA LEU A 161 21.81 14.32 -16.72
C LEU A 161 20.36 13.90 -16.48
N LEU A 162 19.53 14.74 -15.87
CA LEU A 162 18.10 14.47 -15.68
C LEU A 162 17.37 14.34 -17.02
N ARG A 163 17.69 15.21 -17.98
CA ARG A 163 17.11 15.18 -19.33
C ARG A 163 17.48 13.91 -20.09
N GLU A 164 18.73 13.48 -20.00
CA GLU A 164 19.23 12.27 -20.66
C GLU A 164 18.73 10.97 -20.02
N THR A 165 18.41 11.00 -18.73
CA THR A 165 18.05 9.78 -17.97
C THR A 165 16.55 9.59 -17.80
N ASP A 166 15.77 10.66 -17.75
CA ASP A 166 14.32 10.63 -17.56
C ASP A 166 13.68 11.91 -18.13
N GLU A 167 13.46 11.94 -19.45
CA GLU A 167 12.89 13.09 -20.15
C GLU A 167 11.52 13.49 -19.58
N GLY A 168 10.70 12.51 -19.19
CA GLY A 168 9.39 12.75 -18.59
C GLY A 168 9.49 13.47 -17.24
N LEU A 169 10.39 13.03 -16.36
CA LEU A 169 10.67 13.69 -15.08
C LEU A 169 11.27 15.07 -15.29
N PHE A 170 12.18 15.21 -16.25
CA PHE A 170 12.75 16.48 -16.65
C PHE A 170 11.65 17.50 -17.02
N VAL A 171 10.72 17.16 -17.91
CA VAL A 171 9.62 18.05 -18.30
C VAL A 171 8.76 18.44 -17.10
N ARG A 172 8.43 17.49 -16.21
CA ARG A 172 7.67 17.78 -14.98
C ARG A 172 8.41 18.76 -14.06
N ILE A 173 9.73 18.61 -13.93
CA ILE A 173 10.56 19.48 -13.09
C ILE A 173 10.78 20.84 -13.75
N SER A 174 10.97 20.91 -15.07
CA SER A 174 10.96 22.15 -15.84
C SER A 174 9.67 22.94 -15.60
N ARG A 175 8.51 22.27 -15.61
CA ARG A 175 7.22 22.91 -15.30
C ARG A 175 7.17 23.44 -13.86
N LYS A 176 7.65 22.66 -12.88
CA LYS A 176 7.72 23.11 -11.48
C LYS A 176 8.67 24.31 -11.33
N MET A 177 9.77 24.36 -12.08
CA MET A 177 10.66 25.51 -12.12
C MET A 177 9.94 26.73 -12.68
N LEU A 178 9.28 26.60 -13.83
CA LEU A 178 8.51 27.70 -14.43
C LEU A 178 7.45 28.24 -13.46
N ASN A 179 6.63 27.36 -12.86
CA ASN A 179 5.61 27.74 -11.89
C ASN A 179 6.21 28.45 -10.67
N HIS A 180 7.39 28.00 -10.22
CA HIS A 180 8.09 28.68 -9.12
C HIS A 180 8.53 30.09 -9.53
N LEU A 181 9.12 30.26 -10.71
CA LEU A 181 9.53 31.57 -11.23
C LEU A 181 8.33 32.52 -11.40
N CYS A 182 7.17 32.01 -11.85
CA CYS A 182 5.92 32.77 -11.88
C CYS A 182 5.46 33.17 -10.46
N SER A 183 5.54 32.26 -9.49
CA SER A 183 5.12 32.51 -8.11
C SER A 183 5.95 33.59 -7.38
N ILE A 184 7.20 33.80 -7.81
CA ILE A 184 8.07 34.88 -7.31
C ILE A 184 7.93 36.18 -8.14
N GLY A 185 7.02 36.21 -9.11
CA GLY A 185 6.65 37.41 -9.86
C GLY A 185 7.58 37.75 -11.04
N LEU A 186 8.32 36.78 -11.60
CA LEU A 186 9.20 37.05 -12.74
C LEU A 186 8.41 37.16 -14.05
N THR A 187 8.48 38.34 -14.68
CA THR A 187 7.78 38.63 -15.94
C THR A 187 8.22 37.70 -17.08
N GLU A 188 9.52 37.42 -17.22
CA GLU A 188 10.03 36.47 -18.22
C GLU A 188 9.38 35.07 -18.09
N ALA A 189 9.08 34.63 -16.85
CA ALA A 189 8.43 33.35 -16.58
C ALA A 189 6.93 33.38 -16.87
N GLN A 190 6.26 34.49 -16.55
CA GLN A 190 4.85 34.68 -16.90
C GLN A 190 4.65 34.70 -18.43
N ASP A 191 5.55 35.35 -19.16
CA ASP A 191 5.54 35.37 -20.63
C ASP A 191 5.82 33.99 -21.22
N MET A 192 6.72 33.21 -20.60
CA MET A 192 6.95 31.82 -20.99
C MET A 192 5.72 30.93 -20.74
N LEU A 193 4.98 31.15 -19.65
CA LEU A 193 3.74 30.43 -19.37
C LEU A 193 2.65 30.79 -20.40
N LYS A 194 2.45 32.08 -20.66
CA LYS A 194 1.54 32.56 -21.73
C LYS A 194 1.92 32.03 -23.11
N GLY A 195 3.21 31.87 -23.37
CA GLY A 195 3.73 31.30 -24.62
C GLY A 195 3.50 29.78 -24.77
N ILE A 196 3.37 29.05 -23.66
CA ILE A 196 2.94 27.63 -23.66
C ILE A 196 1.42 27.54 -23.92
N ASP A 197 0.68 28.55 -23.48
CA ASP A 197 -0.78 28.64 -23.61
C ASP A 197 -1.21 29.45 -24.85
N ALA A 198 -0.30 29.73 -25.80
CA ALA A 198 -0.44 30.73 -26.87
C ALA A 198 -1.55 30.47 -27.92
N ASP A 199 -2.23 29.33 -27.87
CA ASP A 199 -3.47 29.10 -28.62
C ASP A 199 -4.71 29.72 -27.92
N HIS A 200 -4.54 30.42 -26.80
CA HIS A 200 -5.57 31.24 -26.19
C HIS A 200 -5.88 32.49 -27.03
N GLU A 201 -7.13 32.63 -27.46
CA GLU A 201 -7.73 33.97 -27.51
C GLU A 201 -7.78 34.47 -26.06
N THR A 202 -6.97 35.47 -25.74
CA THR A 202 -6.95 36.09 -24.42
C THR A 202 -8.32 36.71 -24.13
N VAL A 203 -9.09 36.10 -23.23
CA VAL A 203 -10.18 36.80 -22.56
C VAL A 203 -9.53 37.86 -21.66
N PRO A 204 -9.98 39.13 -21.67
CA PRO A 204 -9.42 40.17 -20.81
C PRO A 204 -9.44 39.76 -19.34
N ASP A 205 -8.41 40.14 -18.58
CA ASP A 205 -8.17 39.85 -17.14
C ASP A 205 -9.28 40.31 -16.16
N ASP A 206 -10.45 40.75 -16.66
CA ASP A 206 -11.52 41.40 -15.88
C ASP A 206 -12.85 40.62 -15.79
N GLU A 207 -12.95 39.38 -16.27
CA GLU A 207 -14.18 38.57 -16.09
C GLU A 207 -13.96 37.36 -15.16
N ASP A 208 -14.78 37.31 -14.10
CA ASP A 208 -14.95 36.19 -13.17
C ASP A 208 -14.93 34.83 -13.89
N GLU A 209 -14.37 33.80 -13.23
CA GLU A 209 -14.33 32.39 -13.71
C GLU A 209 -15.62 32.02 -14.48
N SER A 210 -15.52 32.03 -15.82
CA SER A 210 -16.68 31.80 -16.67
C SER A 210 -17.05 30.32 -16.63
N ASN A 211 -18.31 30.00 -16.31
CA ASN A 211 -18.79 28.62 -16.21
C ASN A 211 -19.09 28.01 -17.61
N VAL A 212 -18.11 28.11 -18.52
CA VAL A 212 -18.14 27.51 -19.86
C VAL A 212 -16.88 26.66 -20.08
N PRO A 213 -16.98 25.45 -20.68
CA PRO A 213 -15.81 24.62 -20.93
C PRO A 213 -14.85 25.29 -21.90
N GLU A 214 -13.61 25.50 -21.47
CA GLU A 214 -12.53 25.93 -22.36
C GLU A 214 -12.14 24.78 -23.32
N ARG A 215 -11.62 25.14 -24.49
CA ARG A 215 -11.18 24.17 -25.50
C ARG A 215 -9.93 23.45 -24.99
N HIS A 216 -9.91 22.12 -25.10
CA HIS A 216 -8.70 21.33 -24.82
C HIS A 216 -7.58 21.67 -25.81
N ILE A 217 -6.49 22.26 -25.32
CA ILE A 217 -5.30 22.58 -26.11
C ILE A 217 -4.26 21.48 -25.85
N ALA A 218 -3.73 20.89 -26.92
CA ALA A 218 -2.58 20.00 -26.79
C ALA A 218 -1.38 20.84 -26.34
N SER A 219 -0.88 20.59 -25.12
CA SER A 219 0.27 21.33 -24.59
C SER A 219 1.55 20.82 -25.26
N ASP A 220 1.79 21.27 -26.49
CA ASP A 220 3.03 21.00 -27.19
C ASP A 220 4.18 21.72 -26.48
N HIS A 221 5.16 20.93 -26.02
CA HIS A 221 6.12 21.34 -24.99
C HIS A 221 7.56 21.65 -25.44
N PRO A 222 7.84 22.33 -26.58
CA PRO A 222 9.23 22.64 -26.95
C PRO A 222 9.98 23.43 -25.86
N LEU A 223 9.29 24.35 -25.17
CA LEU A 223 9.92 25.25 -24.19
C LEU A 223 10.32 24.57 -22.87
N LEU A 224 9.60 23.53 -22.42
CA LEU A 224 10.03 22.79 -21.23
C LEU A 224 11.07 21.71 -21.54
N VAL A 225 11.02 21.11 -22.74
CA VAL A 225 11.99 20.11 -23.20
C VAL A 225 13.38 20.74 -23.45
N THR A 226 13.41 22.01 -23.86
CA THR A 226 14.67 22.75 -24.07
C THR A 226 15.39 23.15 -22.78
N GLY A 227 14.72 23.14 -21.63
CA GLY A 227 15.32 23.51 -20.32
C GLY A 227 15.38 25.02 -20.06
N ARG A 228 14.74 25.84 -20.91
CA ARG A 228 14.68 27.30 -20.80
C ARG A 228 14.26 27.82 -19.41
N PRO A 229 13.32 27.20 -18.67
CA PRO A 229 13.00 27.62 -17.30
C PRO A 229 14.20 27.60 -16.36
N PHE A 230 15.14 26.66 -16.52
CA PHE A 230 16.34 26.60 -15.68
C PHE A 230 17.37 27.67 -16.06
N GLU A 231 17.47 28.00 -17.35
CA GLU A 231 18.33 29.10 -17.81
C GLU A 231 17.84 30.45 -17.29
N THR A 232 16.52 30.68 -17.31
CA THR A 232 15.92 31.86 -16.68
C THR A 232 16.11 31.83 -15.18
N ALA A 233 15.93 30.68 -14.52
CA ALA A 233 16.19 30.54 -13.09
C ALA A 233 17.64 30.93 -12.73
N ALA A 234 18.63 30.56 -13.54
CA ALA A 234 20.04 30.85 -13.30
C ALA A 234 20.42 32.33 -13.39
N LYS A 235 19.55 33.18 -13.94
CA LYS A 235 19.73 34.64 -13.90
C LYS A 235 19.40 35.24 -12.53
N TYR A 236 18.53 34.57 -11.76
CA TYR A 236 17.92 35.13 -10.54
C TYR A 236 18.17 34.28 -9.28
N LEU A 237 18.51 33.00 -9.44
CA LEU A 237 18.78 32.05 -8.37
C LEU A 237 20.22 31.56 -8.45
N SER A 238 20.82 31.29 -7.30
CA SER A 238 22.12 30.63 -7.23
C SER A 238 22.05 29.18 -7.74
N GLY A 239 23.19 28.65 -8.19
CA GLY A 239 23.28 27.25 -8.61
C GLY A 239 22.86 26.27 -7.51
N GLU A 240 23.21 26.55 -6.26
CA GLU A 240 22.80 25.74 -5.10
C GLU A 240 21.28 25.76 -4.87
N GLU A 241 20.62 26.92 -5.04
CA GLU A 241 19.17 27.01 -4.91
C GLU A 241 18.44 26.21 -6.00
N ILE A 242 18.95 26.25 -7.23
CA ILE A 242 18.42 25.46 -8.34
C ILE A 242 18.57 23.98 -8.03
N ILE A 243 19.76 23.53 -7.64
CA ILE A 243 20.05 22.13 -7.27
C ILE A 243 19.14 21.67 -6.13
N SER A 244 19.06 22.45 -5.05
CA SER A 244 18.21 22.14 -3.89
C SER A 244 16.73 22.00 -4.25
N ARG A 245 16.23 22.85 -5.16
CA ARG A 245 14.84 22.79 -5.64
C ARG A 245 14.61 21.57 -6.52
N VAL A 246 15.48 21.32 -7.50
CA VAL A 246 15.39 20.16 -8.38
C VAL A 246 15.46 18.87 -7.55
N GLN A 247 16.40 18.76 -6.61
CA GLN A 247 16.50 17.61 -5.71
C GLN A 247 15.21 17.39 -4.91
N ARG A 248 14.64 18.45 -4.31
CA ARG A 248 13.34 18.35 -3.61
C ARG A 248 12.21 17.90 -4.52
N TRP A 249 12.16 18.37 -5.76
CA TRP A 249 11.11 18.00 -6.70
C TRP A 249 11.27 16.60 -7.28
N VAL A 250 12.50 16.14 -7.52
CA VAL A 250 12.80 14.73 -7.86
C VAL A 250 12.38 13.83 -6.70
N GLN A 251 12.75 14.17 -5.46
CA GLN A 251 12.33 13.39 -4.29
C GLN A 251 10.81 13.36 -4.12
N ALA A 252 10.12 14.50 -4.33
CA ALA A 252 8.67 14.55 -4.32
C ALA A 252 8.02 13.73 -5.46
N ASP A 253 8.67 13.65 -6.63
CA ASP A 253 8.20 12.81 -7.75
C ASP A 253 8.31 11.32 -7.41
N LYS A 254 9.32 10.90 -6.63
CA LYS A 254 9.38 9.52 -6.11
C LYS A 254 8.17 9.18 -5.22
N ALA A 255 7.64 10.15 -4.47
CA ALA A 255 6.39 9.97 -3.73
C ALA A 255 5.16 9.87 -4.65
N SER A 256 5.22 10.44 -5.87
CA SER A 256 4.10 10.40 -6.82
C SER A 256 3.80 8.98 -7.29
N THR A 257 4.81 8.13 -7.48
CA THR A 257 4.61 6.71 -7.85
C THR A 257 3.85 5.96 -6.76
N PHE A 258 4.17 6.22 -5.49
CA PHE A 258 3.43 5.66 -4.37
C PHE A 258 1.99 6.22 -4.31
N LEU A 259 1.82 7.53 -4.49
CA LEU A 259 0.51 8.17 -4.53
C LEU A 259 -0.36 7.61 -5.66
N LYS A 260 0.19 7.32 -6.85
CA LYS A 260 -0.56 6.67 -7.94
C LYS A 260 -1.16 5.32 -7.53
N VAL A 261 -0.43 4.50 -6.77
CA VAL A 261 -0.95 3.23 -6.25
C VAL A 261 -1.98 3.49 -5.15
N LEU A 262 -1.68 4.41 -4.23
CA LEU A 262 -2.52 4.71 -3.07
C LEU A 262 -3.87 5.35 -3.44
N ASP A 263 -3.86 6.27 -4.40
CA ASP A 263 -5.02 7.03 -4.86
C ASP A 263 -5.84 6.26 -5.91
N ASN A 264 -5.27 5.19 -6.49
CA ASN A 264 -6.01 4.32 -7.40
C ASN A 264 -6.91 3.36 -6.59
N PRO A 265 -8.25 3.47 -6.70
CA PRO A 265 -9.16 2.63 -5.93
C PRO A 265 -9.10 1.16 -6.33
N ARG A 266 -8.56 0.84 -7.52
CA ARG A 266 -8.42 -0.54 -8.00
C ARG A 266 -7.18 -1.25 -7.44
N SER A 267 -6.24 -0.51 -6.85
CA SER A 267 -5.03 -1.12 -6.31
C SER A 267 -5.37 -1.99 -5.09
N THR A 268 -4.90 -3.23 -5.07
CA THR A 268 -5.16 -4.15 -3.95
C THR A 268 -4.37 -3.75 -2.70
N LEU A 269 -4.76 -4.25 -1.54
CA LEU A 269 -4.02 -4.06 -0.29
C LEU A 269 -2.61 -4.68 -0.36
N ILE A 270 -2.40 -5.73 -1.15
CA ILE A 270 -1.08 -6.32 -1.38
C ILE A 270 -0.20 -5.36 -2.19
N GLU A 271 -0.71 -4.83 -3.31
CA GLU A 271 0.01 -3.84 -4.11
C GLU A 271 0.35 -2.59 -3.29
N LEU A 272 -0.60 -2.14 -2.47
CA LEU A 272 -0.39 -1.03 -1.55
C LEU A 272 0.68 -1.35 -0.50
N ARG A 273 0.71 -2.57 0.05
CA ARG A 273 1.73 -3.00 1.00
C ARG A 273 3.13 -2.93 0.39
N GLU A 274 3.29 -3.46 -0.82
CA GLU A 274 4.59 -3.43 -1.50
C GLU A 274 4.98 -2.02 -1.96
N ALA A 275 4.02 -1.20 -2.39
CA ALA A 275 4.26 0.19 -2.70
C ALA A 275 4.67 1.00 -1.46
N LEU A 276 4.03 0.75 -0.30
CA LEU A 276 4.36 1.39 0.97
C LEU A 276 5.73 0.96 1.50
N ARG A 277 6.13 -0.31 1.34
CA ARG A 277 7.47 -0.80 1.69
C ARG A 277 8.55 -0.12 0.85
N ARG A 278 8.37 -0.07 -0.47
CA ARG A 278 9.28 0.65 -1.39
C ARG A 278 9.36 2.13 -1.04
N PHE A 279 8.21 2.77 -0.78
CA PHE A 279 8.16 4.17 -0.37
C PHE A 279 8.93 4.42 0.94
N HIS A 280 8.79 3.53 1.93
CA HIS A 280 9.51 3.65 3.20
C HIS A 280 11.03 3.46 3.05
N GLN A 281 11.48 2.58 2.16
CA GLN A 281 12.91 2.42 1.84
C GLN A 281 13.50 3.67 1.18
N ILE A 282 12.74 4.31 0.29
CA ILE A 282 13.17 5.51 -0.44
C ILE A 282 13.17 6.75 0.46
N ALA A 283 12.13 6.93 1.26
CA ALA A 283 11.96 8.07 2.15
C ALA A 283 11.59 7.59 3.57
N PRO A 284 12.57 7.13 4.36
CA PRO A 284 12.32 6.67 5.72
C PRO A 284 11.66 7.77 6.55
N ASN A 285 10.48 7.50 7.09
CA ASN A 285 9.63 8.48 7.80
C ASN A 285 9.34 9.78 7.03
N GLY A 286 9.48 9.77 5.71
CA GLY A 286 9.30 10.96 4.89
C GLY A 286 10.51 11.89 4.83
N ALA A 287 11.71 11.41 5.20
CA ALA A 287 12.94 12.19 5.08
C ALA A 287 13.11 12.74 3.65
N GLY A 288 13.35 14.05 3.54
CA GLY A 288 13.53 14.74 2.26
C GLY A 288 12.24 15.16 1.54
N LEU A 289 11.06 14.70 1.98
CA LEU A 289 9.79 15.06 1.35
C LEU A 289 9.21 16.38 1.90
N PRO A 290 8.52 17.17 1.06
CA PRO A 290 7.76 18.32 1.53
C PRO A 290 6.68 17.93 2.55
N ILE A 291 6.46 18.81 3.55
CA ILE A 291 5.44 18.60 4.59
C ILE A 291 4.05 18.42 3.97
N SER A 292 3.73 19.17 2.91
CA SER A 292 2.47 19.05 2.17
C SER A 292 2.29 17.65 1.57
N THR A 293 3.33 17.11 0.92
CA THR A 293 3.32 15.75 0.35
C THR A 293 3.10 14.70 1.44
N LEU A 294 3.79 14.82 2.58
CA LEU A 294 3.59 13.89 3.69
C LEU A 294 2.19 13.95 4.28
N LYS A 295 1.60 15.15 4.34
CA LYS A 295 0.23 15.33 4.79
C LYS A 295 -0.75 14.65 3.83
N SER A 296 -0.58 14.84 2.52
CA SER A 296 -1.39 14.16 1.49
C SER A 296 -1.28 12.64 1.61
N VAL A 297 -0.06 12.10 1.74
CA VAL A 297 0.16 10.66 1.92
C VAL A 297 -0.57 10.13 3.17
N ARG A 298 -0.45 10.82 4.32
CA ARG A 298 -1.11 10.39 5.57
C ARG A 298 -2.63 10.41 5.44
N VAL A 299 -3.18 11.46 4.82
CA VAL A 299 -4.62 11.59 4.56
C VAL A 299 -5.11 10.43 3.70
N ALA A 300 -4.44 10.19 2.56
CA ALA A 300 -4.82 9.13 1.63
C ALA A 300 -4.69 7.73 2.28
N LEU A 301 -3.63 7.46 3.05
CA LEU A 301 -3.49 6.21 3.81
C LEU A 301 -4.59 6.04 4.87
N SER A 302 -4.94 7.11 5.60
CA SER A 302 -6.04 7.09 6.57
C SER A 302 -7.37 6.75 5.89
N GLN A 303 -7.65 7.36 4.74
CA GLN A 303 -8.87 7.10 3.96
C GLN A 303 -8.91 5.67 3.41
N ARG A 304 -7.77 5.22 2.85
CA ARG A 304 -7.64 3.94 2.16
C ARG A 304 -7.72 2.74 3.11
N LEU A 305 -7.15 2.84 4.32
CA LEU A 305 -7.01 1.70 5.25
C LEU A 305 -7.94 1.78 6.48
N LEU A 306 -8.31 2.97 6.92
CA LEU A 306 -9.05 3.17 8.17
C LEU A 306 -10.49 3.59 7.91
N THR A 307 -10.71 4.83 7.48
CA THR A 307 -12.04 5.41 7.28
C THR A 307 -12.00 6.68 6.44
N GLU A 308 -13.06 6.92 5.68
CA GLU A 308 -13.25 8.13 4.86
C GLU A 308 -13.94 9.28 5.61
N GLN A 309 -14.26 9.09 6.88
CA GLN A 309 -14.91 10.13 7.67
C GLN A 309 -14.02 11.35 7.84
N LEU A 310 -14.51 12.51 7.40
CA LEU A 310 -13.75 13.75 7.37
C LEU A 310 -13.23 14.16 8.75
N ASP A 311 -14.06 14.08 9.80
CA ASP A 311 -13.66 14.42 11.17
C ASP A 311 -12.51 13.54 11.69
N PHE A 312 -12.57 12.24 11.36
CA PHE A 312 -11.50 11.29 11.68
C PHE A 312 -10.23 11.65 10.93
N VAL A 313 -10.31 11.81 9.60
CA VAL A 313 -9.16 12.08 8.73
C VAL A 313 -8.51 13.42 9.07
N GLN A 314 -9.32 14.44 9.42
CA GLN A 314 -8.85 15.75 9.86
C GLN A 314 -8.00 15.64 11.12
N THR A 315 -8.36 14.76 12.05
CA THR A 315 -7.58 14.51 13.27
C THR A 315 -6.38 13.62 12.98
N ALA A 316 -6.57 12.55 12.19
CA ALA A 316 -5.56 11.54 11.93
C ALA A 316 -4.33 12.11 11.21
N LYS A 317 -4.50 13.02 10.25
CA LYS A 317 -3.41 13.57 9.41
C LYS A 317 -2.21 14.12 10.20
N ASP A 318 -2.47 14.64 11.40
CA ASP A 318 -1.46 15.26 12.27
C ASP A 318 -0.96 14.31 13.37
N GLN A 319 -1.55 13.11 13.49
CA GLN A 319 -1.28 12.14 14.55
C GLN A 319 -0.67 10.84 14.05
N VAL A 320 -0.96 10.43 12.82
CA VAL A 320 -0.42 9.19 12.24
C VAL A 320 0.86 9.46 11.45
N SER A 321 1.72 8.44 11.34
CA SER A 321 2.93 8.47 10.53
C SER A 321 2.89 7.44 9.40
N VAL A 322 3.74 7.60 8.39
CA VAL A 322 3.90 6.59 7.33
C VAL A 322 4.40 5.26 7.90
N GLU A 323 5.32 5.30 8.87
CA GLU A 323 5.83 4.09 9.53
C GLU A 323 4.76 3.38 10.36
N PHE A 324 3.82 4.12 10.95
CA PHE A 324 2.66 3.51 11.60
C PHE A 324 1.87 2.65 10.60
N PHE A 325 1.56 3.16 9.41
CA PHE A 325 0.86 2.37 8.39
C PHE A 325 1.69 1.21 7.87
N ARG A 326 3.00 1.39 7.70
CA ARG A 326 3.89 0.30 7.27
C ARG A 326 3.85 -0.87 8.27
N LYS A 327 3.97 -0.58 9.57
CA LYS A 327 3.83 -1.58 10.63
C LYS A 327 2.43 -2.18 10.70
N LEU A 328 1.40 -1.38 10.45
CA LEU A 328 0.01 -1.83 10.45
C LEU A 328 -0.23 -2.86 9.34
N MET A 329 0.26 -2.60 8.12
CA MET A 329 0.09 -3.49 6.95
C MET A 329 0.71 -4.88 7.16
N ASP A 330 1.77 -4.99 7.97
CA ASP A 330 2.37 -6.28 8.32
C ASP A 330 1.49 -7.13 9.26
N ARG A 331 0.42 -6.55 9.82
CA ARG A 331 -0.51 -7.19 10.77
C ARG A 331 -1.93 -7.34 10.24
N ILE A 332 -2.12 -7.27 8.94
CA ILE A 332 -3.42 -7.44 8.28
C ILE A 332 -3.43 -8.78 7.54
N VAL A 333 -4.40 -9.62 7.88
CA VAL A 333 -4.82 -10.77 7.09
C VAL A 333 -5.79 -10.29 6.02
N MET A 334 -5.46 -10.57 4.77
CA MET A 334 -6.18 -10.12 3.58
C MET A 334 -6.11 -11.21 2.49
N SER A 335 -7.08 -11.21 1.58
CA SER A 335 -7.06 -12.00 0.34
C SER A 335 -6.22 -11.34 -0.76
N GLU A 336 -5.99 -12.04 -1.87
CA GLU A 336 -5.19 -11.53 -3.00
C GLU A 336 -5.80 -10.27 -3.63
N GLU A 337 -7.12 -10.26 -3.77
CA GLU A 337 -7.89 -9.19 -4.41
C GLU A 337 -8.49 -8.20 -3.40
N SER A 338 -8.03 -8.19 -2.14
CA SER A 338 -8.62 -7.33 -1.11
C SER A 338 -8.41 -5.85 -1.40
N HIS A 339 -9.48 -5.06 -1.28
CA HIS A 339 -9.52 -3.60 -1.27
C HIS A 339 -10.07 -3.02 0.05
N GLY A 340 -10.34 -3.85 1.04
CA GLY A 340 -11.05 -3.50 2.26
C GLY A 340 -10.32 -2.55 3.21
N LYS A 341 -10.97 -2.26 4.33
CA LYS A 341 -10.48 -1.40 5.42
C LYS A 341 -10.45 -2.19 6.73
N LEU A 342 -10.04 -1.56 7.83
CA LEU A 342 -10.02 -2.21 9.16
C LEU A 342 -11.31 -2.03 9.96
N GLY A 343 -12.19 -1.12 9.52
CA GLY A 343 -13.44 -0.77 10.21
C GLY A 343 -13.26 0.19 11.40
N GLY A 344 -14.40 0.64 11.91
CA GLY A 344 -14.49 1.78 12.84
C GLY A 344 -13.79 1.56 14.18
N LYS A 345 -14.03 0.41 14.83
CA LYS A 345 -13.42 0.10 16.14
C LYS A 345 -11.91 -0.02 16.05
N ALA A 346 -11.41 -0.67 15.00
CA ALA A 346 -9.98 -0.74 14.74
C ALA A 346 -9.41 0.67 14.51
N ALA A 347 -10.03 1.45 13.61
CA ALA A 347 -9.58 2.80 13.27
C ALA A 347 -9.56 3.73 14.50
N GLY A 348 -10.63 3.75 15.30
CA GLY A 348 -10.75 4.55 16.51
C GLY A 348 -9.69 4.18 17.56
N MET A 349 -9.51 2.87 17.83
CA MET A 349 -8.51 2.38 18.76
C MET A 349 -7.08 2.73 18.30
N LEU A 350 -6.79 2.57 17.02
CA LEU A 350 -5.49 2.89 16.43
C LEU A 350 -5.18 4.39 16.51
N LEU A 351 -6.12 5.25 16.15
CA LEU A 351 -5.96 6.70 16.22
C LEU A 351 -5.77 7.17 17.67
N ALA A 352 -6.60 6.69 18.59
CA ALA A 352 -6.48 7.01 20.02
C ALA A 352 -5.10 6.62 20.55
N HIS A 353 -4.59 5.44 20.17
CA HIS A 353 -3.24 5.02 20.55
C HIS A 353 -2.15 5.95 19.99
N GLN A 354 -2.23 6.36 18.72
CA GLN A 354 -1.26 7.29 18.13
C GLN A 354 -1.28 8.65 18.84
N ILE A 355 -2.45 9.18 19.18
CA ILE A 355 -2.58 10.43 19.94
C ILE A 355 -1.88 10.32 21.30
N LEU A 356 -2.12 9.24 22.04
CA LEU A 356 -1.51 9.01 23.35
C LEU A 356 0.02 8.88 23.26
N GLN A 357 0.51 8.16 22.26
CA GLN A 357 1.95 7.99 22.02
C GLN A 357 2.63 9.31 21.66
N ASN A 358 2.03 10.11 20.79
CA ASN A 358 2.55 11.43 20.39
C ASN A 358 2.56 12.42 21.56
N TYR A 359 1.49 12.43 22.37
CA TYR A 359 1.43 13.30 23.53
C TYR A 359 2.49 12.91 24.57
N GLY A 360 2.63 11.61 24.85
CA GLY A 360 3.63 11.07 25.76
C GLY A 360 5.06 11.37 25.34
N THR A 361 5.39 11.23 24.04
CA THR A 361 6.72 11.52 23.51
C THR A 361 7.05 13.02 23.51
N LYS A 362 6.14 13.88 23.04
CA LYS A 362 6.33 15.34 23.04
C LYS A 362 6.62 15.89 24.44
N ALA A 363 5.87 15.44 25.45
CA ALA A 363 6.04 15.89 26.82
C ALA A 363 7.13 15.12 27.61
N SER A 364 7.88 14.23 26.97
CA SER A 364 9.07 13.57 27.55
C SER A 364 10.40 14.20 27.09
N GLY A 365 10.38 15.17 26.17
CA GLY A 365 11.57 15.89 25.70
C GLY A 365 12.49 15.11 24.74
N LEU A 366 12.15 13.87 24.36
CA LEU A 366 13.01 13.04 23.51
C LEU A 366 13.03 13.44 22.01
N ALA A 367 12.06 14.22 21.53
CA ALA A 367 11.90 14.50 20.09
C ALA A 367 12.49 15.85 19.64
N THR A 368 12.76 16.77 20.56
CA THR A 368 13.32 18.09 20.23
C THR A 368 14.13 18.56 21.42
N GLY A 369 15.40 18.95 21.23
CA GLY A 369 16.25 19.60 22.24
C GLY A 369 15.74 20.97 22.72
N ALA A 370 14.44 21.23 22.60
CA ALA A 370 13.77 22.37 23.16
C ALA A 370 13.55 22.12 24.65
N LYS A 371 14.13 22.99 25.48
CA LYS A 371 13.81 23.11 26.90
C LYS A 371 12.33 23.48 27.03
N SER A 372 11.47 22.52 27.32
CA SER A 372 10.10 22.81 27.75
C SER A 372 10.09 22.90 29.28
N ASP A 373 10.03 24.13 29.80
CA ASP A 373 9.97 24.46 31.23
C ASP A 373 8.62 24.11 31.90
N GLU A 374 7.69 23.45 31.21
CA GLU A 374 6.45 22.92 31.81
C GLU A 374 6.53 21.40 31.94
N LYS A 375 6.84 20.92 33.15
CA LYS A 375 6.64 19.53 33.55
C LYS A 375 5.14 19.22 33.54
N VAL A 376 4.60 18.73 32.42
CA VAL A 376 3.25 18.14 32.40
C VAL A 376 3.32 16.78 33.14
N PRO A 377 2.78 16.64 34.37
CA PRO A 377 3.00 15.46 35.22
C PRO A 377 2.47 14.16 34.59
N ASP A 378 1.45 14.26 33.73
CA ASP A 378 0.73 13.13 33.17
C ASP A 378 1.36 12.52 31.91
N SER A 379 2.42 13.12 31.34
CA SER A 379 2.96 12.66 30.05
C SER A 379 3.55 11.25 30.11
N LYS A 380 4.22 10.91 31.21
CA LYS A 380 4.81 9.58 31.44
C LYS A 380 3.72 8.51 31.62
N VAL A 381 2.62 8.85 32.28
CA VAL A 381 1.48 7.94 32.49
C VAL A 381 0.79 7.65 31.17
N LEU A 382 0.51 8.68 30.36
CA LEU A 382 -0.10 8.50 29.04
C LEU A 382 0.82 7.72 28.08
N ALA A 383 2.14 7.95 28.13
CA ALA A 383 3.12 7.18 27.36
C ALA A 383 3.17 5.68 27.74
N SER A 384 2.76 5.35 28.97
CA SER A 384 2.72 3.97 29.48
C SER A 384 1.51 3.18 28.99
N VAL A 385 0.49 3.82 28.43
CA VAL A 385 -0.69 3.14 27.91
C VAL A 385 -0.27 2.22 26.76
N ARG A 386 -0.67 0.94 26.85
CA ARG A 386 -0.37 -0.09 25.86
C ARG A 386 -1.66 -0.57 25.21
N VAL A 387 -1.58 -0.85 23.92
CA VAL A 387 -2.59 -1.65 23.21
C VAL A 387 -2.10 -3.09 23.20
N PRO A 388 -2.94 -4.09 23.54
CA PRO A 388 -2.56 -5.49 23.45
C PRO A 388 -2.15 -5.87 22.03
N ARG A 389 -1.34 -6.94 21.89
CA ARG A 389 -0.98 -7.46 20.56
C ARG A 389 -2.26 -7.75 19.78
N THR A 390 -2.33 -7.20 18.57
CA THR A 390 -3.55 -7.20 17.76
C THR A 390 -3.19 -7.44 16.29
N TRP A 391 -3.90 -8.38 15.69
CA TRP A 391 -3.97 -8.61 14.26
C TRP A 391 -5.33 -8.20 13.72
N TYR A 392 -5.38 -7.89 12.45
CA TYR A 392 -6.60 -7.43 11.79
C TYR A 392 -6.94 -8.33 10.61
N VAL A 393 -8.23 -8.51 10.34
CA VAL A 393 -8.72 -9.07 9.07
C VAL A 393 -9.38 -7.94 8.29
N ALA A 394 -9.05 -7.81 7.01
CA ALA A 394 -9.63 -6.81 6.12
C ALA A 394 -11.16 -6.94 6.03
N SER A 395 -11.86 -5.83 5.86
CA SER A 395 -13.33 -5.78 5.98
C SER A 395 -14.08 -6.54 4.90
N ASP A 396 -13.50 -6.60 3.72
CA ASP A 396 -14.01 -7.26 2.53
C ASP A 396 -13.73 -8.77 2.50
N ALA A 397 -12.90 -9.30 3.40
CA ALA A 397 -12.68 -10.74 3.52
C ALA A 397 -13.98 -11.53 3.79
N VAL A 398 -15.02 -10.87 4.31
CA VAL A 398 -16.37 -11.46 4.43
C VAL A 398 -17.01 -11.71 3.07
N LEU A 399 -16.75 -10.84 2.08
CA LEU A 399 -17.27 -10.99 0.72
C LEU A 399 -16.59 -12.17 0.04
N ASP A 400 -15.28 -12.32 0.20
CA ASP A 400 -14.54 -13.49 -0.31
C ASP A 400 -15.05 -14.78 0.34
N PHE A 401 -15.31 -14.76 1.65
CA PHE A 401 -15.89 -15.90 2.36
C PHE A 401 -17.29 -16.24 1.82
N ILE A 402 -18.15 -15.25 1.56
CA ILE A 402 -19.49 -15.45 1.01
C ILE A 402 -19.39 -16.04 -0.41
N ALA A 403 -18.57 -15.45 -1.27
CA ALA A 403 -18.39 -15.88 -2.65
C ALA A 403 -17.78 -17.29 -2.74
N TYR A 404 -16.80 -17.61 -1.90
CA TYR A 404 -16.18 -18.92 -1.87
C TYR A 404 -17.14 -20.06 -1.49
N ASN A 405 -18.27 -19.74 -0.85
CA ASN A 405 -19.28 -20.71 -0.42
C ASN A 405 -20.62 -20.58 -1.16
N ASP A 406 -20.68 -19.77 -2.24
CA ASP A 406 -21.91 -19.51 -3.01
C ASP A 406 -23.08 -19.01 -2.12
N LEU A 407 -22.80 -18.07 -1.21
CA LEU A 407 -23.74 -17.57 -0.20
C LEU A 407 -24.33 -16.17 -0.50
N GLU A 408 -24.25 -15.70 -1.75
CA GLU A 408 -24.62 -14.33 -2.15
C GLU A 408 -26.09 -14.00 -1.86
N ASP A 409 -26.98 -15.00 -1.89
CA ASP A 409 -28.40 -14.84 -1.57
C ASP A 409 -28.63 -14.27 -0.15
N LEU A 410 -27.68 -14.47 0.76
CA LEU A 410 -27.76 -13.94 2.13
C LEU A 410 -27.64 -12.41 2.16
N LEU A 411 -27.07 -11.77 1.13
CA LEU A 411 -27.01 -10.31 1.04
C LEU A 411 -28.42 -9.69 0.97
N HIS A 412 -29.42 -10.43 0.50
CA HIS A 412 -30.82 -10.01 0.48
C HIS A 412 -31.52 -10.08 1.85
N GLN A 413 -30.92 -10.75 2.84
CA GLN A 413 -31.47 -10.90 4.20
C GLN A 413 -31.87 -9.55 4.82
N LYS A 414 -31.11 -8.49 4.54
CA LYS A 414 -31.35 -7.14 5.09
C LYS A 414 -32.69 -6.52 4.65
N TYR A 415 -33.27 -6.99 3.55
CA TYR A 415 -34.54 -6.50 3.01
C TYR A 415 -35.77 -7.27 3.50
N LYS A 416 -35.58 -8.40 4.20
CA LYS A 416 -36.68 -9.17 4.79
C LYS A 416 -37.32 -8.42 5.97
N SER A 417 -38.53 -8.85 6.33
CA SER A 417 -39.15 -8.39 7.58
C SER A 417 -38.31 -8.81 8.79
N ILE A 418 -38.35 -8.05 9.88
CA ILE A 418 -37.49 -8.34 11.04
C ILE A 418 -37.82 -9.70 11.69
N ASP A 419 -39.08 -10.14 11.59
CA ASP A 419 -39.53 -11.43 12.10
C ASP A 419 -39.06 -12.60 11.23
N GLU A 420 -38.92 -12.42 9.92
CA GLU A 420 -38.23 -13.38 9.05
C GLU A 420 -36.75 -13.43 9.38
N VAL A 421 -36.09 -12.28 9.51
CA VAL A 421 -34.67 -12.21 9.87
C VAL A 421 -34.40 -12.97 11.17
N ARG A 422 -35.22 -12.77 12.20
CA ARG A 422 -35.09 -13.45 13.49
C ARG A 422 -35.27 -14.97 13.38
N ARG A 423 -36.17 -15.44 12.50
CA ARG A 423 -36.41 -16.88 12.27
C ARG A 423 -35.26 -17.53 11.49
N ASP A 424 -34.71 -16.84 10.51
CA ASP A 424 -33.66 -17.37 9.63
C ASP A 424 -32.27 -17.33 10.30
N TYR A 425 -32.03 -16.36 11.19
CA TYR A 425 -30.71 -16.10 11.77
C TYR A 425 -30.03 -17.32 12.44
N PRO A 426 -30.71 -18.17 13.24
CA PRO A 426 -30.09 -19.38 13.78
C PRO A 426 -29.58 -20.34 12.71
N ASN A 427 -30.26 -20.42 11.56
CA ASN A 427 -29.82 -21.24 10.43
C ASN A 427 -28.63 -20.59 9.71
N ILE A 428 -28.61 -19.26 9.59
CA ILE A 428 -27.47 -18.52 9.03
C ILE A 428 -26.21 -18.77 9.87
N ILE A 429 -26.30 -18.74 11.19
CA ILE A 429 -25.14 -19.07 12.05
C ILE A 429 -24.61 -20.47 11.74
N ARG A 430 -25.50 -21.47 11.66
CA ARG A 430 -25.11 -22.86 11.34
C ARG A 430 -24.50 -22.97 9.95
N LEU A 431 -25.06 -22.26 8.98
CA LEU A 431 -24.56 -22.22 7.60
C LEU A 431 -23.12 -21.67 7.55
N PHE A 432 -22.88 -20.52 8.19
CA PHE A 432 -21.54 -19.92 8.28
C PHE A 432 -20.54 -20.83 8.99
N LYS A 433 -20.92 -21.49 10.10
CA LYS A 433 -20.01 -22.39 10.84
C LYS A 433 -19.69 -23.69 10.10
N ASN A 434 -20.52 -24.09 9.14
CA ASN A 434 -20.28 -25.27 8.30
C ASN A 434 -19.64 -24.92 6.94
N SER A 435 -19.38 -23.63 6.69
CA SER A 435 -18.77 -23.13 5.45
C SER A 435 -17.25 -23.20 5.54
N ALA A 436 -16.59 -23.28 4.39
CA ALA A 436 -15.14 -23.33 4.30
C ALA A 436 -14.55 -21.92 4.11
N PHE A 437 -13.38 -21.68 4.69
CA PHE A 437 -12.66 -20.43 4.43
C PHE A 437 -11.76 -20.56 3.20
N PRO A 438 -11.58 -19.46 2.42
CA PRO A 438 -10.54 -19.38 1.41
C PRO A 438 -9.17 -19.80 1.97
N PRO A 439 -8.37 -20.62 1.25
CA PRO A 439 -7.08 -21.14 1.74
C PRO A 439 -6.11 -20.07 2.23
N GLU A 440 -6.12 -18.90 1.60
CA GLU A 440 -5.25 -17.76 1.92
C GLU A 440 -5.59 -17.18 3.30
N LEU A 441 -6.89 -17.06 3.61
CA LEU A 441 -7.35 -16.62 4.93
C LEU A 441 -7.02 -17.66 6.00
N VAL A 442 -7.19 -18.95 5.70
CA VAL A 442 -6.80 -20.03 6.63
C VAL A 442 -5.30 -19.96 6.94
N LYS A 443 -4.47 -19.79 5.91
CA LYS A 443 -3.01 -19.64 6.07
C LYS A 443 -2.65 -18.40 6.88
N GLY A 444 -3.28 -17.26 6.59
CA GLY A 444 -3.07 -16.01 7.32
C GLY A 444 -3.44 -16.13 8.79
N LEU A 445 -4.64 -16.65 9.09
CA LEU A 445 -5.09 -16.89 10.47
C LEU A 445 -4.25 -17.93 11.20
N GLY A 446 -3.73 -18.93 10.49
CA GLY A 446 -2.76 -19.89 11.04
C GLY A 446 -1.45 -19.22 11.47
N ALA A 447 -0.93 -18.27 10.68
CA ALA A 447 0.25 -17.49 11.03
C ALA A 447 0.00 -16.54 12.22
N VAL A 448 -1.21 -15.98 12.33
CA VAL A 448 -1.63 -15.17 13.48
C VAL A 448 -1.52 -15.98 14.79
N LEU A 449 -1.98 -17.24 14.78
CA LEU A 449 -1.90 -18.11 15.96
C LEU A 449 -0.46 -18.39 16.40
N ASP A 450 0.46 -18.52 15.44
CA ASP A 450 1.89 -18.73 15.73
C ASP A 450 2.50 -17.54 16.47
N GLU A 451 2.08 -16.30 16.17
CA GLU A 451 2.55 -15.11 16.88
C GLU A 451 2.01 -15.01 18.32
N PHE A 452 0.76 -15.41 18.55
CA PHE A 452 0.14 -15.32 19.87
C PHE A 452 0.61 -16.41 20.85
N GLN A 453 1.25 -17.48 20.37
CA GLN A 453 1.91 -18.50 21.20
C GLN A 453 1.04 -19.06 22.35
N GLY A 454 -0.24 -19.32 22.08
CA GLY A 454 -1.19 -19.87 23.06
C GLY A 454 -1.74 -18.86 24.08
N ALA A 455 -1.51 -17.56 23.91
CA ALA A 455 -2.18 -16.53 24.68
C ALA A 455 -3.69 -16.52 24.38
N PRO A 456 -4.58 -16.39 25.39
CA PRO A 456 -6.02 -16.28 25.15
C PRO A 456 -6.34 -15.08 24.26
N LEU A 457 -7.32 -15.23 23.37
CA LEU A 457 -7.66 -14.26 22.34
C LEU A 457 -9.10 -13.75 22.51
N ILE A 458 -9.35 -12.54 21.99
CA ILE A 458 -10.68 -12.02 21.75
C ILE A 458 -10.80 -11.64 20.27
N ILE A 459 -11.83 -12.17 19.62
CA ILE A 459 -12.16 -11.92 18.22
C ILE A 459 -13.29 -10.91 18.21
N ARG A 460 -13.05 -9.71 17.69
CA ARG A 460 -13.98 -8.58 17.80
C ARG A 460 -14.38 -8.10 16.41
N SER A 461 -15.69 -7.88 16.23
CA SER A 461 -16.21 -7.16 15.07
C SER A 461 -15.62 -5.75 14.96
N SER A 462 -15.50 -5.24 13.73
CA SER A 462 -15.16 -3.86 13.42
C SER A 462 -15.80 -3.51 12.08
N SER A 463 -17.08 -3.18 12.12
CA SER A 463 -17.84 -2.79 10.93
C SER A 463 -17.41 -1.41 10.42
N LEU A 464 -17.63 -1.13 9.13
CA LEU A 464 -17.34 0.19 8.53
C LEU A 464 -18.26 1.31 9.03
N LEU A 465 -19.40 0.94 9.63
CA LEU A 465 -20.35 1.85 10.26
C LEU A 465 -20.07 2.07 11.76
N GLU A 466 -19.17 1.28 12.38
CA GLU A 466 -18.77 1.51 13.77
C GLU A 466 -18.05 2.86 13.95
N ASP A 467 -18.14 3.43 15.16
CA ASP A 467 -17.49 4.68 15.58
C ASP A 467 -17.70 5.92 14.70
N ARG A 468 -18.79 5.95 13.92
CA ARG A 468 -19.22 7.17 13.23
C ARG A 468 -19.85 8.16 14.22
N VAL A 469 -19.50 9.44 14.08
CA VAL A 469 -20.14 10.54 14.82
C VAL A 469 -21.66 10.49 14.60
N GLY A 470 -22.43 10.31 15.68
CA GLY A 470 -23.89 10.24 15.63
C GLY A 470 -24.50 8.83 15.53
N SER A 471 -23.71 7.76 15.33
CA SER A 471 -24.20 6.37 15.37
C SER A 471 -23.30 5.46 16.20
N ALA A 472 -23.81 5.01 17.34
CA ALA A 472 -23.18 3.98 18.16
C ALA A 472 -23.65 2.58 17.73
N PHE A 473 -22.80 1.87 16.97
CA PHE A 473 -22.93 0.42 16.71
C PHE A 473 -22.37 -0.44 17.86
N SER A 474 -21.98 0.19 18.97
CA SER A 474 -21.44 -0.48 20.15
C SER A 474 -22.39 -1.57 20.66
N GLY A 475 -21.87 -2.80 20.77
CA GLY A 475 -22.59 -3.95 21.32
C GLY A 475 -23.61 -4.59 20.37
N LYS A 476 -23.69 -4.19 19.09
CA LYS A 476 -24.63 -4.78 18.12
C LYS A 476 -24.10 -6.05 17.46
N TYR A 477 -22.79 -6.13 17.29
CA TYR A 477 -22.09 -7.27 16.69
C TYR A 477 -21.36 -8.11 17.75
N LYS A 478 -20.93 -9.31 17.37
CA LYS A 478 -20.31 -10.27 18.30
C LYS A 478 -18.86 -9.90 18.65
N SER A 479 -18.46 -10.26 19.87
CA SER A 479 -17.06 -10.34 20.30
C SER A 479 -16.89 -11.62 21.12
N LEU A 480 -16.00 -12.49 20.69
CA LEU A 480 -15.90 -13.87 21.19
C LEU A 480 -14.53 -14.12 21.81
N PHE A 481 -14.51 -14.66 23.02
CA PHE A 481 -13.27 -15.06 23.69
C PHE A 481 -12.88 -16.48 23.32
N LEU A 482 -11.61 -16.67 23.00
CA LEU A 482 -11.02 -17.97 22.72
C LEU A 482 -9.93 -18.26 23.76
N PRO A 483 -9.96 -19.43 24.42
CA PRO A 483 -8.92 -19.79 25.39
C PRO A 483 -7.54 -19.99 24.71
N ASN A 484 -7.53 -20.30 23.42
CA ASN A 484 -6.32 -20.58 22.62
C ASN A 484 -5.43 -21.67 23.23
N GLN A 485 -6.04 -22.77 23.68
CA GLN A 485 -5.39 -23.91 24.31
C GLN A 485 -5.70 -25.20 23.54
N GLY A 486 -4.70 -26.07 23.40
CA GLY A 486 -4.81 -27.33 22.69
C GLY A 486 -3.77 -27.45 21.59
N THR A 487 -4.04 -28.31 20.62
CA THR A 487 -3.22 -28.40 19.40
C THR A 487 -3.42 -27.20 18.50
N LYS A 488 -2.44 -26.88 17.64
CA LYS A 488 -2.56 -25.78 16.67
C LYS A 488 -3.81 -25.90 15.80
N GLN A 489 -4.15 -27.12 15.37
CA GLN A 489 -5.36 -27.37 14.57
C GLN A 489 -6.63 -27.03 15.35
N GLN A 490 -6.76 -27.49 16.61
CA GLN A 490 -7.93 -27.17 17.44
C GLN A 490 -8.08 -25.66 17.69
N CYS A 491 -6.97 -24.96 17.91
CA CYS A 491 -6.99 -23.50 18.04
C CYS A 491 -7.39 -22.81 16.74
N LEU A 492 -6.94 -23.32 15.59
CA LEU A 492 -7.30 -22.82 14.28
C LEU A 492 -8.78 -23.04 13.97
N ASP A 493 -9.30 -24.24 14.22
CA ASP A 493 -10.73 -24.55 14.02
C ASP A 493 -11.60 -23.63 14.90
N ALA A 494 -11.23 -23.44 16.17
CA ALA A 494 -11.94 -22.52 17.07
C ALA A 494 -11.85 -21.05 16.64
N LEU A 495 -10.73 -20.63 16.05
CA LEU A 495 -10.55 -19.29 15.50
C LEU A 495 -11.43 -19.07 14.27
N LEU A 496 -11.45 -20.03 13.34
CA LEU A 496 -12.30 -20.00 12.15
C LEU A 496 -13.78 -19.98 12.52
N ASP A 497 -14.20 -20.81 13.49
CA ASP A 497 -15.57 -20.81 14.03
C ASP A 497 -15.97 -19.44 14.59
N ALA A 498 -15.08 -18.79 15.33
CA ALA A 498 -15.34 -17.48 15.90
C ALA A 498 -15.41 -16.39 14.82
N VAL A 499 -14.54 -16.43 13.82
CA VAL A 499 -14.58 -15.52 12.67
C VAL A 499 -15.88 -15.69 11.88
N ALA A 500 -16.29 -16.92 11.60
CA ALA A 500 -17.54 -17.24 10.90
C ALA A 500 -18.76 -16.73 11.68
N GLU A 501 -18.77 -16.88 13.01
CA GLU A 501 -19.86 -16.38 13.86
C GLU A 501 -19.89 -14.84 13.94
N VAL A 502 -18.73 -14.18 13.89
CA VAL A 502 -18.65 -12.71 13.76
C VAL A 502 -19.22 -12.25 12.41
N TYR A 503 -18.88 -12.91 11.31
CA TYR A 503 -19.48 -12.61 10.00
C TYR A 503 -20.98 -12.88 9.95
N ALA A 504 -21.44 -14.02 10.48
CA ALA A 504 -22.86 -14.34 10.58
C ALA A 504 -23.63 -13.24 11.33
N SER A 505 -23.01 -12.62 12.36
CA SER A 505 -23.66 -11.57 13.15
C SER A 505 -24.08 -10.34 12.34
N MET A 506 -23.52 -10.10 11.16
CA MET A 506 -23.96 -9.04 10.24
C MET A 506 -25.41 -9.21 9.77
N PHE A 507 -25.88 -10.46 9.72
CA PHE A 507 -27.20 -10.88 9.27
C PHE A 507 -28.20 -11.04 10.42
N GLY A 508 -27.81 -10.64 11.63
CA GLY A 508 -28.65 -10.68 12.82
C GLY A 508 -29.78 -9.65 12.80
N PRO A 509 -30.86 -9.87 13.58
CA PRO A 509 -31.96 -8.92 13.67
C PRO A 509 -31.51 -7.56 14.23
N ASP A 510 -30.69 -7.53 15.29
CA ASP A 510 -30.34 -6.27 15.94
C ASP A 510 -29.53 -5.32 15.03
N PRO A 511 -28.48 -5.77 14.30
CA PRO A 511 -27.77 -4.89 13.38
C PRO A 511 -28.62 -4.45 12.17
N ILE A 512 -29.47 -5.34 11.63
CA ILE A 512 -30.34 -4.99 10.50
C ILE A 512 -31.38 -3.96 10.93
N GLN A 513 -32.05 -4.18 12.06
CA GLN A 513 -33.03 -3.24 12.60
C GLN A 513 -32.39 -1.88 12.89
N TYR A 514 -31.21 -1.87 13.52
CA TYR A 514 -30.50 -0.64 13.83
C TYR A 514 -30.15 0.15 12.57
N ARG A 515 -29.63 -0.50 11.53
CA ARG A 515 -29.32 0.16 10.25
C ARG A 515 -30.57 0.72 9.58
N ARG A 516 -31.70 0.01 9.66
CA ARG A 516 -33.00 0.48 9.15
C ARG A 516 -33.48 1.73 9.89
N GLU A 517 -33.42 1.74 11.22
CA GLU A 517 -33.80 2.89 12.06
C GLU A 517 -32.91 4.13 11.83
N ARG A 518 -31.67 3.91 11.39
CA ARG A 518 -30.69 4.98 11.11
C ARG A 518 -30.60 5.39 9.64
N GLY A 519 -31.41 4.79 8.75
CA GLY A 519 -31.40 5.12 7.32
C GLY A 519 -30.09 4.75 6.61
N VAL A 520 -29.42 3.70 7.06
CA VAL A 520 -28.13 3.21 6.51
C VAL A 520 -28.20 1.72 6.13
N LEU A 521 -29.40 1.22 5.79
CA LEU A 521 -29.61 -0.19 5.44
C LEU A 521 -29.00 -0.55 4.08
N GLU A 522 -29.06 0.39 3.14
CA GLU A 522 -28.56 0.29 1.78
C GLU A 522 -27.03 0.37 1.72
N TYR A 523 -26.40 0.92 2.76
CA TYR A 523 -24.94 0.97 2.87
C TYR A 523 -24.37 -0.45 2.78
N ASP A 524 -23.34 -0.61 1.95
CA ASP A 524 -22.61 -1.87 1.83
C ASP A 524 -21.76 -2.07 3.08
N GLU A 525 -22.32 -2.83 4.03
CA GLU A 525 -21.67 -3.12 5.29
C GLU A 525 -20.65 -4.22 5.09
N GLN A 526 -19.42 -3.93 5.49
CA GLN A 526 -18.31 -4.86 5.49
C GLN A 526 -17.76 -4.99 6.91
N MET A 527 -17.11 -6.12 7.23
CA MET A 527 -16.74 -6.45 8.60
C MET A 527 -15.26 -6.71 8.73
N GLY A 528 -14.52 -5.70 9.22
CA GLY A 528 -13.19 -5.92 9.73
C GLY A 528 -13.24 -6.74 11.01
N ILE A 529 -12.15 -7.45 11.32
CA ILE A 529 -12.05 -8.21 12.57
C ILE A 529 -10.76 -7.84 13.29
N LEU A 530 -10.83 -7.63 14.60
CA LEU A 530 -9.66 -7.54 15.47
C LEU A 530 -9.46 -8.87 16.18
N ILE A 531 -8.29 -9.46 16.01
CA ILE A 531 -7.81 -10.62 16.75
C ILE A 531 -6.82 -10.10 17.78
N GLN A 532 -7.24 -10.02 19.03
CA GLN A 532 -6.49 -9.33 20.07
C GLN A 532 -6.16 -10.25 21.24
N GLU A 533 -4.97 -10.12 21.80
CA GLU A 533 -4.57 -10.78 23.04
C GLU A 533 -5.42 -10.30 24.22
N VAL A 534 -5.96 -11.24 24.99
CA VAL A 534 -6.69 -10.93 26.22
C VAL A 534 -5.70 -10.54 27.30
N VAL A 535 -5.92 -9.38 27.91
CA VAL A 535 -5.12 -8.93 29.06
C VAL A 535 -5.65 -9.57 30.33
N GLY A 536 -4.79 -10.30 31.03
CA GLY A 536 -5.15 -10.93 32.29
C GLY A 536 -4.01 -11.72 32.92
N LYS A 537 -4.29 -12.31 34.09
CA LYS A 537 -3.44 -13.30 34.73
C LYS A 537 -4.25 -14.56 34.99
N ARG A 538 -3.58 -15.72 34.93
CA ARG A 538 -4.19 -16.99 35.28
C ARG A 538 -4.34 -17.09 36.80
N VAL A 539 -5.57 -17.32 37.25
CA VAL A 539 -5.90 -17.61 38.66
C VAL A 539 -6.66 -18.93 38.69
N GLY A 540 -5.95 -20.01 39.04
CA GLY A 540 -6.48 -21.37 38.97
C GLY A 540 -6.88 -21.77 37.55
N ARG A 541 -8.18 -21.99 37.34
CA ARG A 541 -8.77 -22.36 36.04
C ARG A 541 -9.24 -21.18 35.20
N TYR A 542 -9.15 -19.96 35.72
CA TYR A 542 -9.68 -18.76 35.07
C TYR A 542 -8.55 -17.84 34.61
N PHE A 543 -8.83 -17.03 33.59
CA PHE A 543 -7.92 -16.00 33.07
C PHE A 543 -8.68 -14.68 32.98
N PHE A 544 -8.30 -13.69 33.78
CA PHE A 544 -8.98 -12.40 33.85
C PHE A 544 -8.03 -11.29 34.34
N PRO A 545 -8.30 -10.01 34.02
CA PRO A 545 -7.54 -8.89 34.55
C PRO A 545 -7.90 -8.62 36.02
N ALA A 546 -7.00 -7.99 36.77
CA ALA A 546 -7.30 -7.58 38.15
C ALA A 546 -8.48 -6.60 38.22
N PHE A 547 -8.58 -5.70 37.22
CA PHE A 547 -9.67 -4.76 37.06
C PHE A 547 -10.01 -4.61 35.58
N ALA A 548 -11.29 -4.45 35.27
CA ALA A 548 -11.79 -4.05 33.97
C ALA A 548 -12.89 -3.01 34.18
N GLY A 549 -12.97 -2.00 33.32
CA GLY A 549 -13.95 -0.94 33.46
C GLY A 549 -14.00 -0.03 32.24
N VAL A 550 -14.97 0.88 32.25
CA VAL A 550 -15.17 1.93 31.25
C VAL A 550 -15.16 3.27 31.98
N ALA A 551 -14.51 4.25 31.38
CA ALA A 551 -14.48 5.62 31.88
C ALA A 551 -14.92 6.58 30.77
N PHE A 552 -15.66 7.62 31.16
CA PHE A 552 -16.09 8.69 30.27
C PHE A 552 -15.36 9.98 30.67
N SER A 553 -14.71 10.63 29.70
CA SER A 553 -13.97 11.88 29.94
C SER A 553 -14.91 13.08 30.15
N ARG A 554 -16.19 12.94 29.84
CA ARG A 554 -17.24 13.94 30.06
C ARG A 554 -18.44 13.26 30.70
N ASN A 555 -19.09 13.98 31.61
CA ASN A 555 -20.38 13.58 32.14
C ASN A 555 -21.49 14.11 31.22
N GLU A 556 -22.18 13.22 30.51
CA GLU A 556 -23.32 13.59 29.66
C GLU A 556 -24.61 13.79 30.45
N PHE A 557 -24.64 13.37 31.72
CA PHE A 557 -25.76 13.66 32.62
C PHE A 557 -25.70 15.13 33.05
N ARG A 558 -26.75 15.87 32.75
CA ARG A 558 -26.96 17.19 33.34
C ARG A 558 -27.18 17.03 34.84
N TRP A 559 -26.49 17.84 35.64
CA TRP A 559 -26.76 17.94 37.07
C TRP A 559 -28.22 18.35 37.29
N SER A 560 -28.99 17.51 37.97
CA SER A 560 -30.34 17.82 38.44
C SER A 560 -30.24 18.49 39.82
N PRO A 561 -30.89 19.63 40.07
CA PRO A 561 -31.07 20.16 41.42
C PRO A 561 -32.10 19.38 42.27
N ARG A 562 -32.85 18.44 41.67
CA ARG A 562 -33.74 17.51 42.37
C ARG A 562 -33.01 16.28 42.86
#